data_AF-A0A523NS56-F1
#
_entry.id   AF-A0A523NS56-F1
#
_cell.length_a   1.000
_cell.length_b   1.000
_cell.length_c   1.000
_cell.angle_alpha   90.00
_cell.angle_beta   90.00
_cell.angle_gamma   90.00
#
_symmetry.space_group_name_H-M   'P 1'
#
loop_
_entity.id
_entity.type
_entity.pdbx_description
1 polymer ?
#
loop_
_entity_poly.entity_id
_entity_poly.type
_entity_poly.pdbx_seq_one_letter_code
_entity_poly.pdbx_strand_id
1 'polypeptide(L)' 'MPTLEKLKELIPTARKKVDEAAKKASDPKNDLEVRSKKKKLKRLTRKAAKIVYMAKKKEEKKKKKKGGGDAA' A
#
# COMPACT_ATOMS: atom_id res chain seq x y z
N MET A 1 8.97 -10.59 0.69
CA MET A 1 8.04 -9.42 0.74
C MET A 1 6.64 -9.94 0.42
N PRO A 2 5.56 -9.56 1.12
CA PRO A 2 4.22 -9.98 0.73
C PRO A 2 3.94 -9.57 -0.73
N THR A 3 3.32 -10.48 -1.49
CA THR A 3 2.98 -10.25 -2.90
C THR A 3 1.89 -9.19 -3.03
N LEU A 4 1.79 -8.58 -4.21
CA LEU A 4 0.75 -7.58 -4.50
C LEU A 4 -0.66 -8.16 -4.29
N GLU A 5 -0.87 -9.40 -4.71
CA GLU A 5 -2.13 -10.14 -4.54
C GLU A 5 -2.49 -10.29 -3.07
N LYS A 6 -1.51 -10.71 -2.24
CA LYS A 6 -1.76 -10.83 -0.80
C LYS A 6 -2.08 -9.48 -0.16
N LEU A 7 -1.45 -8.40 -0.62
CA LEU A 7 -1.75 -7.06 -0.14
C LEU A 7 -3.14 -6.57 -0.59
N LYS A 8 -3.61 -6.94 -1.78
CA LYS A 8 -4.96 -6.66 -2.26
C LYS A 8 -6.04 -7.33 -1.40
N GLU A 9 -5.77 -8.53 -0.87
CA GLU A 9 -6.66 -9.17 0.10
C GLU A 9 -6.61 -8.51 1.49
N LEU A 10 -5.41 -8.17 1.97
CA LEU A 10 -5.21 -7.68 3.34
C LEU A 10 -5.70 -6.24 3.55
N ILE A 11 -5.64 -5.38 2.52
CA ILE A 11 -6.03 -3.96 2.63
C ILE A 11 -7.54 -3.81 2.93
N PRO A 12 -8.47 -4.45 2.20
CA PRO A 12 -9.90 -4.43 2.52
C PRO A 12 -10.20 -4.93 3.92
N THR A 13 -9.60 -6.05 4.34
CA THR A 13 -9.79 -6.59 5.69
C THR A 13 -9.27 -5.61 6.76
N ALA A 14 -8.10 -5.00 6.54
CA ALA A 14 -7.56 -4.00 7.46
C ALA A 14 -8.43 -2.74 7.54
N ARG A 15 -9.07 -2.34 6.43
CA ARG A 15 -9.99 -1.21 6.39
C ARG A 15 -11.27 -1.51 7.17
N LYS A 16 -11.89 -2.68 6.95
CA LYS A 16 -13.05 -3.14 7.75
C LYS A 16 -12.74 -3.12 9.25
N LYS A 17 -11.57 -3.62 9.66
CA LYS A 17 -11.13 -3.59 11.07
C LYS A 17 -10.99 -2.18 11.64
N VAL A 18 -10.52 -1.22 10.84
CA VAL A 18 -10.47 0.21 11.25
C VAL A 18 -11.88 0.74 11.46
N ASP A 19 -12.80 0.47 10.53
CA ASP A 19 -14.18 0.95 10.59
C ASP A 19 -14.93 0.34 11.78
N GLU A 20 -14.75 -0.96 12.03
CA GLU A 20 -15.29 -1.65 13.22
C GLU A 20 -14.74 -1.07 14.52
N ALA A 21 -13.45 -0.78 14.59
CA ALA A 21 -12.85 -0.16 15.76
C ALA A 21 -13.38 1.26 15.98
N ALA A 22 -13.51 2.03 14.90
CA ALA A 22 -14.02 3.39 14.95
C ALA A 22 -15.49 3.45 15.40
N LYS A 23 -16.30 2.43 15.06
CA LYS A 23 -17.68 2.31 15.54
C LYS A 23 -17.78 1.94 17.02
N LYS A 24 -16.81 1.19 17.54
CA LYS A 24 -16.77 0.77 18.95
C LYS A 24 -16.15 1.81 19.88
N ALA A 25 -15.28 2.67 19.35
CA ALA A 25 -14.62 3.70 20.13
C ALA A 25 -15.57 4.87 20.44
N SER A 26 -15.63 5.27 21.71
CA SER A 26 -16.34 6.48 22.14
C SER A 26 -15.69 7.75 21.59
N ASP A 27 -14.34 7.79 21.52
CA ASP A 27 -13.58 8.81 20.79
C ASP A 27 -12.62 8.16 19.77
N PRO A 28 -13.05 7.99 18.51
CA PRO A 28 -12.24 7.37 17.46
C PRO A 28 -10.97 8.16 17.07
N LYS A 29 -10.85 9.42 17.52
CA LYS A 29 -9.69 10.27 17.22
C LYS A 29 -8.54 9.97 18.16
N ASN A 30 -8.85 9.70 19.44
CA ASN A 30 -7.86 9.43 20.48
C ASN A 30 -7.75 7.95 20.88
N ASP A 31 -8.66 7.10 20.39
CA ASP A 31 -8.62 5.66 20.67
C ASP A 31 -7.34 4.97 20.13
N LEU A 32 -6.64 4.28 21.04
CA LEU A 32 -5.37 3.61 20.76
C LEU A 32 -5.53 2.44 19.77
N GLU A 33 -6.66 1.72 19.85
CA GLU A 33 -6.95 0.58 19.00
C GLU A 33 -7.22 1.03 17.56
N VAL A 34 -8.03 2.07 17.39
CA VAL A 34 -8.27 2.74 16.10
C VAL A 34 -6.97 3.25 15.52
N ARG A 35 -6.11 3.91 16.33
CA ARG A 35 -4.82 4.43 15.88
C ARG A 35 -3.89 3.31 15.41
N SER A 36 -3.80 2.20 16.14
CA SER A 36 -3.00 1.03 15.77
C SER A 36 -3.47 0.41 14.46
N LYS A 37 -4.77 0.19 14.31
CA LYS A 37 -5.38 -0.36 13.09
C LYS A 37 -5.17 0.57 11.88
N LYS A 38 -5.32 1.90 12.05
CA LYS A 38 -5.01 2.91 11.01
C LYS A 38 -3.53 2.85 10.59
N LYS A 39 -2.60 2.74 11.54
CA LYS A 39 -1.16 2.57 11.23
C LYS A 39 -0.90 1.30 10.42
N LYS A 40 -1.55 0.19 10.75
CA LYS A 40 -1.44 -1.08 10.00
C LYS A 40 -1.96 -0.94 8.57
N LEU A 41 -3.14 -0.34 8.38
CA LEU A 41 -3.69 -0.06 7.06
C LEU A 41 -2.73 0.79 6.22
N LYS A 42 -2.21 1.90 6.78
CA LYS A 42 -1.24 2.79 6.11
C LYS A 42 0.06 2.08 5.72
N ARG A 43 0.54 1.13 6.54
CA ARG A 43 1.74 0.33 6.22
C ARG A 43 1.48 -0.62 5.04
N LEU A 44 0.32 -1.29 5.01
CA LEU A 44 -0.04 -2.20 3.93
C LEU A 44 -0.21 -1.47 2.59
N THR A 45 -0.91 -0.33 2.60
CA THR A 45 -1.09 0.49 1.38
C THR A 45 0.23 1.03 0.85
N ARG A 46 1.14 1.50 1.72
CA ARG A 46 2.49 1.93 1.31
C ARG A 46 3.31 0.80 0.71
N LYS A 47 3.23 -0.42 1.25
CA LYS A 47 3.90 -1.59 0.66
C LYS A 47 3.36 -1.89 -0.73
N ALA A 48 2.04 -1.91 -0.90
CA ALA A 48 1.41 -2.14 -2.21
C ALA A 48 1.83 -1.06 -3.22
N ALA A 49 1.77 0.21 -2.83
CA ALA A 49 2.20 1.33 -3.66
C ALA A 49 3.68 1.23 -4.07
N LYS A 50 4.57 0.82 -3.15
CA LYS A 50 6.00 0.64 -3.46
C LYS A 50 6.21 -0.47 -4.49
N ILE A 51 5.48 -1.57 -4.42
CA ILE A 51 5.57 -2.67 -5.41
C ILE A 51 5.14 -2.16 -6.79
N VAL A 52 4.00 -1.47 -6.88
CA VAL A 52 3.52 -0.89 -8.15
C VAL A 52 4.51 0.12 -8.70
N TYR A 53 5.02 1.02 -7.86
CA TYR A 53 6.02 2.01 -8.27
C TYR A 53 7.29 1.36 -8.81
N MET A 54 7.82 0.34 -8.12
CA MET A 54 9.00 -0.38 -8.57
C MET A 54 8.77 -1.15 -9.87
N ALA A 55 7.57 -1.70 -10.07
CA ALA A 55 7.19 -2.34 -11.34
C ALA A 55 7.20 -1.33 -12.49
N LYS A 56 6.54 -0.17 -12.33
CA LYS A 56 6.54 0.92 -13.33
C LYS A 56 7.95 1.41 -13.64
N LYS A 57 8.76 1.66 -12.60
CA LYS A 57 10.16 2.10 -12.77
C LYS A 57 11.01 1.06 -13.51
N LYS A 58 10.76 -0.24 -13.29
CA LYS A 58 11.44 -1.32 -14.02
C LYS A 58 11.04 -1.33 -15.49
N GLU A 59 9.76 -1.13 -15.80
CA GLU A 59 9.28 -1.01 -17.18
C GLU A 59 9.84 0.23 -17.89
N GLU A 60 9.85 1.39 -17.23
CA GLU A 60 10.48 2.61 -17.76
C GLU A 60 11.96 2.40 -18.06
N LYS A 61 12.71 1.75 -17.15
CA LYS A 61 14.12 1.40 -17.40
C LYS A 61 14.28 0.43 -18.57
N LYS A 62 13.39 -0.55 -18.72
CA LYS A 62 13.41 -1.47 -19.88
C LYS A 62 13.15 -0.72 -21.19
N LYS A 63 12.20 0.22 -21.21
CA LYS A 63 11.91 1.07 -22.38
C LYS A 63 13.12 1.94 -22.75
N LYS A 64 13.75 2.60 -21.77
CA LYS A 64 14.98 3.39 -21.98
C LYS A 64 16.13 2.56 -22.53
N LYS A 65 16.31 1.32 -22.05
CA LYS A 65 17.34 0.41 -22.58
C LYS A 65 17.06 -0.09 -24.00
N LYS A 66 15.80 -0.13 -24.44
CA LYS A 66 15.42 -0.63 -25.77
C LYS A 66 15.32 0.45 -26.87
N GLY A 67 15.44 1.73 -26.53
CA GLY A 67 15.32 2.83 -27.50
C GLY A 67 16.24 4.02 -27.27
N GLY A 68 17.29 3.87 -26.46
CA GLY A 68 18.29 4.93 -26.21
C GLY A 68 19.62 4.70 -26.94
N GLY A 69 19.61 3.92 -28.02
CA GLY A 69 20.78 3.57 -28.82
C GLY A 69 20.97 4.40 -30.10
N ASP A 70 20.07 5.33 -30.41
CA ASP A 70 20.16 6.19 -31.60
C ASP A 70 20.12 7.65 -31.16
N ALA A 71 21.25 8.18 -30.71
CA ALA A 71 21.58 9.62 -30.66
C ALA A 71 23.03 9.77 -30.21
N ALA A 72 23.98 9.39 -31.06
CA ALA A 72 25.36 9.86 -31.06
C ALA A 72 25.90 9.74 -32.49
#